data_AF-A0A3M0GTM1-F1
#
_entry.id   AF-A0A3M0GTM1-F1
#
_cell.length_a   1.000
_cell.length_b   1.000
_cell.length_c   1.000
_cell.angle_alpha   90.00
_cell.angle_beta   90.00
_cell.angle_gamma   90.00
#
_symmetry.space_group_name_H-M   'P 1'
#
loop_
_entity.id
_entity.type
_entity.pdbx_description
1 polymer ?
#
loop_
_entity_poly.entity_id
_entity_poly.type
_entity_poly.pdbx_seq_one_letter_code
_entity_poly.pdbx_strand_id
1 'polypeptide(L)'
;MQRIAIIGEGPAALSTAERLISAGMCVDLITQSTAPFGLLRRFAGLVGALGEAVSAAHCGPGTTPRLRLIGNVRVGAEGDITHDEIHRLSSAGDRELLVLELKARGVAVTTWEGLCAPLEDFEDWRSVIARAQLAHVGI
;
A
#
# COMPACT_ATOMS: atom_id res chain seq x y z
N MET A 1 -10.59 -7.93 2.94
CA MET A 1 -10.41 -6.79 2.02
C MET A 1 -9.69 -7.28 0.76
N GLN A 2 -10.23 -7.03 -0.44
CA GLN A 2 -9.64 -7.51 -1.69
C GLN A 2 -8.55 -6.55 -2.18
N ARG A 3 -7.35 -7.09 -2.46
CA ARG A 3 -6.20 -6.35 -3.00
C ARG A 3 -5.90 -6.82 -4.41
N ILE A 4 -5.72 -5.87 -5.33
CA ILE A 4 -5.53 -6.12 -6.76
C ILE A 4 -4.15 -5.61 -7.15
N ALA A 5 -3.31 -6.48 -7.72
CA ALA A 5 -2.05 -6.08 -8.33
C ALA A 5 -2.28 -5.65 -9.78
N ILE A 6 -1.74 -4.48 -10.16
CA ILE A 6 -1.75 -3.96 -11.52
C ILE A 6 -0.29 -3.80 -11.95
N ILE A 7 0.04 -4.35 -13.11
CA ILE A 7 1.39 -4.29 -13.66
C ILE A 7 1.46 -3.16 -14.68
N GLY A 8 2.39 -2.23 -14.46
CA GLY A 8 2.62 -1.05 -15.27
C GLY A 8 2.01 0.24 -14.69
N GLU A 9 2.38 1.35 -15.32
CA GLU A 9 2.05 2.71 -14.87
C GLU A 9 1.45 3.60 -15.96
N GLY A 10 1.11 3.00 -17.11
CA GLY A 10 0.51 3.71 -18.22
C GLY A 10 -0.92 4.20 -17.94
N PRO A 11 -1.50 5.02 -18.83
CA PRO A 11 -2.84 5.59 -18.65
C PRO A 11 -3.94 4.55 -18.35
N ALA A 12 -3.85 3.36 -18.94
CA ALA A 12 -4.77 2.25 -18.70
C ALA A 12 -4.66 1.75 -17.26
N ALA A 13 -3.45 1.43 -16.79
CA ALA A 13 -3.19 0.97 -15.42
C ALA A 13 -3.71 1.98 -14.38
N LEU A 14 -3.41 3.26 -14.59
CA LEU A 14 -3.84 4.34 -13.69
C LEU A 14 -5.36 4.53 -13.68
N SER A 15 -6.03 4.44 -14.83
CA SER A 15 -7.50 4.56 -14.90
C SER A 15 -8.19 3.37 -14.26
N THR A 16 -7.63 2.17 -14.41
CA THR A 16 -8.11 0.96 -13.74
C THR A 16 -7.94 1.08 -12.23
N ALA A 17 -6.78 1.53 -11.75
CA ALA A 17 -6.52 1.77 -10.33
C ALA A 17 -7.55 2.74 -9.73
N GLU A 18 -7.77 3.89 -10.37
CA GLU A 18 -8.74 4.91 -9.94
C GLU A 18 -10.16 4.35 -9.78
N ARG A 19 -10.64 3.58 -10.77
CA ARG A 19 -11.97 2.95 -10.71
C ARG A 19 -12.07 1.90 -9.60
N LEU A 20 -11.05 1.06 -9.44
CA LEU A 20 -11.02 0.02 -8.40
C LEU A 20 -10.99 0.61 -6.99
N ILE A 21 -10.17 1.65 -6.78
CA ILE A 21 -10.09 2.35 -5.50
C ILE A 21 -11.44 2.99 -5.16
N SER A 22 -12.06 3.66 -6.14
CA SER A 22 -13.40 4.27 -5.99
C SER A 22 -14.47 3.23 -5.66
N ALA A 23 -14.29 1.98 -6.12
CA ALA A 23 -15.20 0.87 -5.85
C ALA A 23 -14.95 0.14 -4.53
N GLY A 24 -14.05 0.62 -3.65
CA GLY A 24 -13.83 -0.06 -2.38
C GLY A 24 -12.65 -1.06 -2.36
N MET A 25 -11.82 -1.14 -3.41
CA MET A 25 -10.67 -2.05 -3.48
C MET A 25 -9.34 -1.41 -3.07
N CYS A 26 -8.39 -2.25 -2.61
CA CYS A 26 -6.99 -1.86 -2.45
C CYS A 26 -6.20 -2.23 -3.73
N VAL A 27 -5.27 -1.39 -4.14
CA VAL A 27 -4.50 -1.57 -5.38
C VAL A 27 -3.00 -1.47 -5.11
N ASP A 28 -2.24 -2.41 -5.64
CA ASP A 28 -0.78 -2.36 -5.73
C ASP A 28 -0.40 -2.13 -7.19
N LEU A 29 0.21 -0.98 -7.50
CA LEU A 29 0.80 -0.69 -8.80
C LEU A 29 2.26 -1.15 -8.79
N ILE A 30 2.58 -2.12 -9.64
CA ILE A 30 3.93 -2.69 -9.78
C ILE A 30 4.51 -2.24 -11.10
N THR A 31 5.70 -1.64 -11.09
CA THR A 31 6.26 -1.04 -12.29
C THR A 31 7.78 -1.04 -12.31
N GLN A 32 8.34 -1.11 -13.52
CA GLN A 32 9.78 -1.07 -13.77
C GLN A 32 10.38 0.32 -13.50
N SER A 33 9.58 1.39 -13.51
CA SER A 33 10.09 2.73 -13.22
C SER A 33 10.26 2.94 -11.72
N THR A 34 11.33 3.64 -11.34
CA THR A 34 11.64 3.95 -9.94
C THR A 34 10.64 4.93 -9.30
N ALA A 35 10.08 5.84 -10.10
CA ALA A 35 9.06 6.80 -9.68
C ALA A 35 8.12 7.06 -10.87
N PRO A 36 6.88 6.53 -10.85
CA PRO A 36 5.95 6.69 -11.95
C PRO A 36 5.50 8.14 -12.06
N PHE A 37 5.58 8.69 -13.26
CA PHE A 37 5.19 10.06 -13.53
C PHE A 37 3.68 10.26 -13.35
N GLY A 38 3.28 11.31 -12.62
CA GLY A 38 1.89 11.79 -12.57
C GLY A 38 0.97 11.14 -11.53
N LEU A 39 1.42 10.13 -10.78
CA LEU A 39 0.62 9.44 -9.76
C LEU A 39 0.08 10.38 -8.67
N LEU A 40 0.98 11.09 -8.00
CA LEU A 40 0.61 11.98 -6.90
C LEU A 40 -0.39 13.06 -7.35
N ARG A 41 -0.24 13.58 -8.57
CA ARG A 41 -1.15 14.57 -9.15
C ARG A 41 -2.51 13.98 -9.50
N ARG A 42 -2.54 12.76 -10.05
CA ARG A 42 -3.78 12.11 -10.49
C ARG A 42 -4.67 11.67 -9.32
N PHE A 43 -4.05 11.18 -8.25
CA PHE A 43 -4.78 10.68 -7.08
C PHE A 43 -5.03 11.77 -6.01
N ALA A 44 -4.50 12.98 -6.19
CA ALA A 44 -4.72 14.11 -5.28
C ALA A 44 -6.20 14.41 -5.02
N GLY A 45 -7.07 14.26 -6.04
CA GLY A 45 -8.52 14.49 -5.92
C GLY A 45 -9.29 13.40 -5.17
N LEU A 46 -8.69 12.21 -4.99
CA LEU A 46 -9.27 11.12 -4.19
C LEU A 46 -8.87 11.20 -2.71
N VAL A 47 -7.91 12.06 -2.37
CA VAL A 47 -7.53 12.36 -0.99
C VAL A 47 -8.56 13.36 -0.45
N GLY A 48 -9.50 12.88 0.37
CA GLY A 48 -10.61 13.68 0.93
C GLY A 48 -10.21 14.86 1.84
N ALA A 49 -8.92 15.08 2.11
CA ALA A 49 -8.43 16.30 2.73
C ALA A 49 -6.95 16.51 2.38
N LEU A 50 -6.62 17.68 1.86
CA LEU A 50 -5.27 18.17 1.53
C LEU A 50 -4.23 18.11 2.68
N GLY A 51 -4.58 17.58 3.86
CA GLY A 51 -3.72 17.58 5.05
C GLY A 51 -2.85 16.34 5.26
N GLU A 52 -3.23 15.16 4.75
CA GLU A 52 -2.56 13.89 5.12
C GLU A 52 -1.74 13.23 4.01
N ALA A 53 -1.96 13.58 2.74
CA ALA A 53 -1.35 12.88 1.61
C ALA A 53 0.08 13.31 1.24
N VAL A 54 0.61 14.37 1.86
CA VAL A 54 1.92 14.94 1.46
C VAL A 54 3.03 14.65 2.47
N SER A 55 2.71 14.09 3.65
CA SER A 55 3.67 14.00 4.76
C SER A 55 4.22 12.61 5.06
N ALA A 56 3.67 11.52 4.50
CA ALA A 56 4.14 10.19 4.85
C ALA A 56 4.34 9.31 3.61
N ALA A 57 5.54 8.74 3.49
CA ALA A 57 5.83 7.68 2.53
C ALA A 57 5.04 6.38 2.81
N HIS A 58 4.44 6.29 4.00
CA HIS A 58 3.71 5.12 4.52
C HIS A 58 2.46 5.57 5.27
N CYS A 59 1.40 4.78 5.20
CA CYS A 59 0.18 5.02 5.96
C CYS A 59 0.42 4.83 7.46
N GLY A 60 -0.16 5.70 8.29
CA GLY A 60 0.02 5.68 9.75
C GLY A 60 -0.59 4.45 10.43
N PRO A 61 -0.27 4.19 11.71
CA PRO A 61 -0.87 3.11 12.48
C PRO A 61 -2.41 3.18 12.46
N GLY A 62 -3.07 2.03 12.38
CA GLY A 62 -4.53 1.97 12.32
C GLY A 62 -5.14 2.32 10.98
N THR A 63 -4.31 2.46 9.93
CA THR A 63 -4.79 2.69 8.58
C THR A 63 -4.26 1.64 7.59
N THR A 64 -4.98 1.44 6.51
CA THR A 64 -4.60 0.59 5.38
C THR A 64 -4.43 1.43 4.11
N PRO A 65 -3.32 1.29 3.37
CA PRO A 65 -3.15 1.95 2.09
C PRO A 65 -4.08 1.35 1.06
N ARG A 66 -4.93 2.20 0.48
CA ARG A 66 -5.78 1.85 -0.66
C ARG A 66 -5.01 1.87 -1.96
N LEU A 67 -3.92 2.62 -2.03
CA LEU A 67 -2.99 2.62 -3.13
C LEU A 67 -1.56 2.41 -2.60
N ARG A 68 -0.88 1.40 -3.12
CA ARG A 68 0.56 1.21 -2.96
C ARG A 68 1.23 1.25 -4.31
N LEU A 69 2.41 1.82 -4.33
CA LEU A 69 3.31 1.78 -5.46
C LEU A 69 4.52 0.94 -5.08
N ILE A 70 4.90 0.04 -5.99
CA ILE A 70 6.11 -0.78 -5.91
C ILE A 70 6.86 -0.56 -7.23
N GLY A 71 7.83 0.36 -7.19
CA GLY A 71 8.64 0.76 -8.32
C GLY A 71 9.97 0.02 -8.40
N ASN A 72 10.63 0.16 -9.55
CA ASN A 72 11.86 -0.55 -9.91
C ASN A 72 11.74 -2.09 -9.87
N VAL A 73 10.61 -2.61 -10.35
CA VAL A 73 10.33 -4.05 -10.42
C VAL A 73 9.98 -4.47 -11.85
N ARG A 74 10.76 -5.39 -12.41
CA ARG A 74 10.49 -6.02 -13.70
C ARG A 74 9.67 -7.28 -13.50
N VAL A 75 8.44 -7.27 -13.99
CA VAL A 75 7.55 -8.44 -13.94
C VAL A 75 7.65 -9.23 -15.25
N GLY A 76 7.84 -10.54 -15.15
CA GLY A 76 7.92 -11.43 -16.32
C GLY A 76 8.70 -12.71 -16.03
N ALA A 77 8.80 -13.61 -17.02
CA ALA A 77 9.53 -14.88 -16.87
C ALA A 77 11.02 -14.67 -16.56
N GLU A 78 11.63 -13.67 -17.20
CA GLU A 78 13.03 -13.25 -16.97
C GLU A 78 13.12 -11.96 -16.12
N GLY A 79 12.07 -11.70 -15.33
CA GLY A 79 11.97 -10.54 -14.47
C GLY A 79 12.50 -10.80 -13.06
N ASP A 80 12.38 -9.79 -12.20
CA ASP A 80 12.64 -9.88 -10.77
C ASP A 80 11.60 -10.80 -10.09
N ILE A 81 10.39 -10.83 -10.65
CA ILE A 81 9.27 -11.65 -10.18
C ILE A 81 8.30 -12.01 -11.32
N THR A 82 7.69 -13.18 -11.22
CA THR A 82 6.70 -13.68 -12.18
C THR A 82 5.26 -13.34 -11.76
N HIS A 83 4.33 -13.44 -12.71
CA HIS A 83 2.90 -13.22 -12.46
C HIS A 83 2.33 -14.21 -11.41
N ASP A 84 2.74 -15.47 -11.49
CA ASP A 84 2.28 -16.53 -10.59
C ASP A 84 2.78 -16.33 -9.16
N GLU A 85 3.99 -15.79 -9.01
CA GLU A 85 4.54 -15.41 -7.70
C GLU A 85 3.79 -14.22 -7.12
N ILE A 86 3.52 -13.17 -7.91
CA ILE A 86 2.68 -12.04 -7.45
C ILE A 86 1.32 -12.54 -6.99
N HIS A 87 0.68 -13.44 -7.75
CA HIS A 87 -0.62 -14.00 -7.38
C HIS A 87 -0.56 -14.78 -6.06
N ARG A 88 0.45 -15.64 -5.88
CA ARG A 88 0.64 -16.37 -4.61
C ARG A 88 0.90 -15.45 -3.42
N LEU A 89 1.80 -14.48 -3.58
CA LEU A 89 2.15 -13.56 -2.49
C LEU A 89 0.96 -12.65 -2.12
N SER A 90 0.18 -12.20 -3.11
CA SER A 90 -0.99 -11.35 -2.87
C SER A 90 -2.16 -12.11 -2.23
N SER A 91 -2.30 -13.41 -2.49
CA SER A 91 -3.36 -14.25 -1.92
C SER A 91 -3.07 -14.72 -0.50
N ALA A 92 -1.82 -14.62 -0.02
CA ALA A 92 -1.43 -14.99 1.33
C ALA A 92 -1.97 -14.05 2.43
N GLY A 93 -2.55 -12.90 2.06
CA GLY A 93 -3.21 -11.98 3.00
C GLY A 93 -2.27 -11.00 3.71
N ASP A 94 -0.96 -11.16 3.58
CA ASP A 94 0.04 -10.19 4.05
C ASP A 94 0.59 -9.39 2.88
N ARG A 95 0.36 -8.07 2.93
CA ARG A 95 0.73 -7.12 1.88
C ARG A 95 2.24 -6.86 1.81
N GLU A 96 3.01 -7.17 2.85
CA GLU A 96 4.45 -6.92 2.89
C GLU A 96 5.25 -8.03 2.20
N LEU A 97 4.67 -9.22 2.04
CA LEU A 97 5.37 -10.39 1.49
C LEU A 97 5.98 -10.14 0.11
N LEU A 98 5.29 -9.41 -0.77
CA LEU A 98 5.83 -9.07 -2.09
C LEU A 98 7.12 -8.25 -2.00
N VAL A 99 7.12 -7.22 -1.15
CA VAL A 99 8.28 -6.34 -0.95
C VAL A 99 9.41 -7.07 -0.25
N LEU A 100 9.09 -7.94 0.73
CA LEU A 100 10.07 -8.77 1.43
C LEU A 100 10.75 -9.77 0.49
N GLU A 101 9.98 -10.44 -0.37
CA GLU A 101 10.51 -11.38 -1.36
C GLU A 101 11.47 -10.69 -2.34
N LEU A 102 11.07 -9.53 -2.87
CA LEU A 102 11.92 -8.73 -3.76
C LEU A 102 13.23 -8.32 -3.07
N LYS A 103 13.16 -7.85 -1.82
CA LYS A 103 14.35 -7.51 -1.03
C LYS A 103 15.24 -8.73 -0.75
N ALA A 104 14.65 -9.89 -0.45
CA ALA A 104 15.38 -11.13 -0.23
C ALA A 104 16.16 -11.59 -1.48
N ARG A 105 15.65 -11.26 -2.67
CA ARG A 105 16.32 -11.46 -3.97
C ARG A 105 17.36 -10.40 -4.31
N GLY A 106 17.59 -9.40 -3.44
CA GLY A 106 18.52 -8.30 -3.68
C GLY A 106 17.99 -7.23 -4.64
N VAL A 107 16.69 -7.20 -4.90
CA VAL A 107 16.07 -6.19 -5.76
C VAL A 107 15.87 -4.90 -4.97
N ALA A 108 16.47 -3.81 -5.45
CA ALA A 108 16.29 -2.49 -4.86
C ALA A 108 14.93 -1.92 -5.26
N VAL A 109 13.94 -1.97 -4.37
CA VAL A 109 12.58 -1.49 -4.65
C VAL A 109 12.35 -0.08 -4.13
N THR A 110 11.51 0.69 -4.82
CA THR A 110 10.93 1.94 -4.28
C THR A 110 9.48 1.70 -3.89
N THR A 111 9.10 2.22 -2.73
CA THR A 111 7.72 2.08 -2.22
C THR A 111 7.11 3.44 -1.91
N TRP A 112 5.81 3.55 -2.14
CA TRP A 112 4.99 4.65 -1.67
C TRP A 112 3.59 4.16 -1.34
N GLU A 113 2.99 4.73 -0.31
CA GLU A 113 1.63 4.43 0.10
C GLU A 113 0.78 5.69 0.15
N GLY A 114 -0.51 5.54 -0.16
CA GLY A 114 -1.46 6.62 0.02
C GLY A 114 -2.91 6.19 -0.03
N LEU A 115 -3.79 7.18 0.03
CA LEU A 115 -5.24 7.00 0.18
C LEU A 115 -5.53 6.09 1.39
N CYS A 116 -4.93 6.41 2.54
CA CYS A 116 -5.04 5.61 3.74
C CYS A 116 -6.49 5.60 4.25
N ALA A 117 -7.04 4.41 4.48
CA ALA A 117 -8.37 4.25 5.07
C ALA A 117 -8.24 3.69 6.50
N PRO A 118 -9.08 4.11 7.46
CA PRO A 118 -9.08 3.54 8.80
C PRO A 118 -9.32 2.02 8.77
N LEU A 119 -8.66 1.29 9.66
CA LEU A 119 -8.97 -0.11 9.94
C LEU A 119 -10.16 -0.17 10.92
N GLU A 120 -11.14 -1.02 10.64
CA GLU A 120 -12.37 -1.13 11.46
C GLU A 120 -12.08 -1.66 12.89
N ASP A 121 -11.10 -2.56 13.05
CA ASP A 121 -10.77 -3.23 14.32
C ASP A 121 -9.37 -2.86 14.85
N PHE A 122 -8.92 -1.61 14.66
CA PHE A 122 -7.61 -1.20 15.17
C PHE A 122 -7.66 -0.81 16.65
N GLU A 123 -6.95 -1.58 17.48
CA GLU A 123 -6.72 -1.23 18.87
C GLU A 123 -5.38 -0.49 19.02
N ASP A 124 -5.44 0.80 19.35
CA ASP A 124 -4.25 1.57 19.69
C ASP A 124 -3.75 1.19 21.10
N TRP A 125 -2.83 0.23 21.15
CA TRP A 125 -2.25 -0.25 22.39
C TRP A 125 -1.55 0.85 23.20
N ARG A 126 -1.07 1.95 22.57
CA ARG A 126 -0.51 3.08 23.33
C ARG A 126 -1.59 3.80 24.11
N SER A 127 -2.76 4.00 23.50
CA SER A 127 -3.93 4.55 24.17
C SER A 127 -4.46 3.60 25.25
N VAL A 128 -4.44 2.28 25.01
CA VAL A 128 -4.76 1.26 26.03
C VAL A 128 -3.80 1.35 27.21
N ILE A 129 -2.47 1.34 26.97
CA ILE A 129 -1.45 1.46 28.02
C ILE A 129 -1.61 2.76 28.80
N ALA A 130 -1.81 3.90 28.12
CA ALA A 130 -1.98 5.19 28.77
C ALA A 130 -3.21 5.19 29.69
N ARG A 131 -4.34 4.62 29.25
CA ARG A 131 -5.53 4.46 30.10
C ARG A 131 -5.27 3.52 31.28
N ALA A 132 -4.55 2.42 31.06
CA ALA A 132 -4.19 1.48 32.12
C ALA A 132 -3.27 2.11 33.18
N GLN A 133 -2.34 2.98 32.77
CA GLN A 133 -1.46 3.72 33.68
C GLN A 133 -2.20 4.76 34.53
N LEU A 134 -3.33 5.27 34.03
CA LEU A 134 -4.19 6.21 34.76
C LEU A 134 -5.25 5.50 35.61
N ALA A 135 -5.43 4.20 35.45
CA ALA A 135 -6.40 3.44 36.21
C ALA A 135 -5.95 3.35 37.68
N HIS A 136 -6.78 3.85 38.59
CA HIS A 136 -6.50 3.78 40.01
C HIS A 136 -6.47 2.31 40.44
N VAL A 137 -5.30 1.81 40.84
CA VAL A 137 -5.19 0.51 41.49
C VAL A 137 -5.72 0.71 42.91
N GLY A 138 -7.01 0.45 43.13
CA GLY A 138 -7.59 0.44 44.46
C GLY A 138 -6.89 -0.63 45.28
N ILE A 139 -6.15 -0.21 46.31
CA ILE A 139 -5.61 -1.06 47.38
C ILE A 139 -6.61 -1.02 48.54
#